data_AF-A0A938SMP9-F1
#
_entry.id   AF-A0A938SMP9-F1
#
_cell.length_a   1.000
_cell.length_b   1.000
_cell.length_c   1.000
_cell.angle_alpha   90.00
_cell.angle_beta   90.00
_cell.angle_gamma   90.00
#
_symmetry.space_group_name_H-M   'P 1'
#
loop_
_entity.id
_entity.type
_entity.pdbx_description
1 polymer ?
#
loop_
_entity_poly.entity_id
_entity_poly.type
_entity_poly.pdbx_seq_one_letter_code
_entity_poly.pdbx_strand_id
1 'polypeptide(L)'
;MPRPLYFPTDVQPILDRHCVRCHGSEPGASPPVLTGELTTYFSRSYEEILGRKLIAFVQEFVGTDPEAQKGNVAPLGPRALGSHASRLIAILREGHYEVRLSEAEWVQLVAWVDANGPYYGSYFGRRNVKYRDLPDFRPPPTLDSAWGKRPY
;
A
#
# COMPACT_ATOMS: atom_id res chain seq x y z
N MET A 1 -12.35 5.88 -14.22
CA MET A 1 -13.09 4.60 -14.07
C MET A 1 -12.40 3.79 -12.98
N PRO A 2 -13.09 3.20 -12.00
CA PRO A 2 -12.37 2.52 -10.93
C PRO A 2 -11.91 1.17 -11.47
N ARG A 3 -10.65 1.11 -11.89
CA ARG A 3 -9.91 -0.15 -11.89
C ARG A 3 -9.58 -0.51 -10.45
N PRO A 4 -9.31 -1.79 -10.14
CA PRO A 4 -8.82 -2.18 -8.83
C PRO A 4 -7.61 -1.33 -8.39
N LEU A 5 -7.54 -1.09 -7.07
CA LEU A 5 -6.42 -0.39 -6.45
C LEU A 5 -5.13 -1.16 -6.62
N TYR A 6 -4.08 -0.46 -7.03
CA TYR A 6 -2.77 -1.02 -7.29
C TYR A 6 -1.69 -0.11 -6.70
N PHE A 7 -1.07 -0.56 -5.61
CA PHE A 7 -0.17 0.24 -4.81
C PHE A 7 0.93 0.95 -5.63
N PRO A 8 1.63 0.28 -6.58
CA PRO A 8 2.69 0.92 -7.36
C PRO A 8 2.24 2.12 -8.22
N THR A 9 0.98 2.17 -8.64
CA THR A 9 0.48 3.26 -9.49
C THR A 9 -0.43 4.23 -8.76
N ASP A 10 -1.00 3.82 -7.62
CA ASP A 10 -2.03 4.59 -6.93
C ASP A 10 -1.54 5.23 -5.64
N VAL A 11 -0.58 4.59 -4.96
CA VAL A 11 -0.08 5.05 -3.65
C VAL A 11 1.38 5.45 -3.74
N GLN A 12 2.22 4.64 -4.38
CA GLN A 12 3.65 4.93 -4.51
C GLN A 12 3.91 6.33 -5.11
N PRO A 13 3.20 6.81 -6.15
CA PRO A 13 3.43 8.15 -6.68
C PRO A 13 3.12 9.28 -5.69
N ILE A 14 2.22 9.05 -4.73
CA ILE A 14 1.95 10.00 -3.63
C ILE A 14 3.17 10.03 -2.70
N LEU A 15 3.71 8.85 -2.34
CA LEU A 15 4.90 8.74 -1.51
C LEU A 15 6.13 9.35 -2.18
N ASP A 16 6.31 9.11 -3.48
CA ASP A 16 7.43 9.65 -4.26
C ASP A 16 7.42 11.18 -4.27
N ARG A 17 6.24 11.78 -4.42
CA ARG A 17 6.07 13.23 -4.46
C ARG A 17 6.30 13.89 -3.11
N HIS A 18 5.80 13.28 -2.04
CA HIS A 18 5.64 13.96 -0.74
C HIS A 18 6.53 13.43 0.37
N CYS A 19 7.00 12.19 0.27
CA CYS A 19 7.63 11.49 1.40
C CYS A 19 9.09 11.11 1.12
N VAL A 20 9.39 10.59 -0.07
CA VAL A 20 10.69 9.98 -0.41
C VAL A 20 11.87 10.93 -0.23
N ARG A 21 11.68 12.25 -0.35
CA ARG A 21 12.77 13.22 -0.09
C ARG A 21 13.36 13.09 1.33
N CYS A 22 12.52 12.85 2.33
CA CYS A 22 12.96 12.67 3.72
C CYS A 22 13.06 11.18 4.11
N HIS A 23 12.26 10.34 3.45
CA HIS A 23 12.11 8.91 3.70
C HIS A 23 12.71 8.06 2.55
N GLY A 24 13.82 8.52 1.98
CA GLY A 24 14.51 7.85 0.87
C GLY A 24 15.47 6.76 1.32
N SER A 25 16.35 6.34 0.42
CA SER A 25 17.44 5.38 0.73
C SER A 25 18.80 6.05 0.93
N GLU A 26 18.86 7.38 0.82
CA GLU A 26 20.11 8.15 0.87
C GLU A 26 20.65 8.31 2.31
N PRO A 27 21.97 8.50 2.49
CA PRO A 27 22.55 8.85 3.78
C PRO A 27 21.86 10.09 4.38
N GLY A 28 21.38 9.97 5.62
CA GLY A 28 20.64 11.03 6.33
C GLY A 28 19.12 10.98 6.15
N ALA A 29 18.59 10.01 5.37
CA ALA A 29 17.16 9.75 5.32
C ALA A 29 16.64 9.19 6.67
N SER A 30 15.42 9.58 7.02
CA SER A 30 14.73 9.12 8.23
C SER A 30 13.90 7.86 7.93
N PRO A 31 13.88 6.85 8.81
CA PRO A 31 12.95 5.73 8.67
C PRO A 31 11.49 6.19 8.84
N PRO A 32 10.50 5.53 8.22
CA PRO A 32 10.62 4.40 7.28
C PRO A 32 11.27 4.75 5.93
N VAL A 33 11.76 3.75 5.21
CA VAL A 33 12.19 3.91 3.80
C VAL A 33 10.97 3.72 2.90
N LEU A 34 10.54 4.80 2.23
CA LEU A 34 9.29 4.85 1.45
C LEU A 34 9.50 4.81 -0.06
N THR A 35 10.63 4.28 -0.52
CA THR A 35 10.96 4.15 -1.94
C THR A 35 10.16 3.02 -2.63
N GLY A 36 9.91 3.21 -3.92
CA GLY A 36 9.27 2.20 -4.78
C GLY A 36 10.17 1.03 -5.19
N GLU A 37 11.36 0.89 -4.58
CA GLU A 37 12.32 -0.17 -4.91
C GLU A 37 11.66 -1.55 -4.77
N LEU A 38 11.76 -2.39 -5.81
CA LEU A 38 11.17 -3.72 -5.81
C LEU A 38 11.90 -4.64 -4.84
N THR A 39 11.13 -5.33 -4.01
CA THR A 39 11.59 -6.45 -3.19
C THR A 39 11.17 -7.77 -3.84
N THR A 40 11.46 -8.90 -3.18
CA THR A 40 11.08 -10.24 -3.65
C THR A 40 9.60 -10.31 -4.04
N TYR A 41 8.71 -9.72 -3.23
CA TYR A 41 7.26 -9.83 -3.39
C TYR A 41 6.53 -8.51 -3.55
N PHE A 42 7.08 -7.36 -3.13
CA PHE A 42 6.37 -6.09 -3.13
C PHE A 42 7.31 -4.95 -3.53
N SER A 43 7.26 -3.83 -2.80
CA SER A 43 8.23 -2.74 -2.80
C SER A 43 8.64 -2.40 -1.37
N ARG A 44 9.78 -1.73 -1.22
CA ARG A 44 10.35 -1.33 0.08
C ARG A 44 9.35 -0.54 0.93
N SER A 45 8.73 0.48 0.33
CA SER A 45 7.69 1.31 0.95
C SER A 45 6.54 0.51 1.55
N TYR A 46 6.00 -0.44 0.79
CA TYR A 46 4.86 -1.25 1.21
C TYR A 46 5.24 -2.12 2.41
N GLU A 47 6.40 -2.78 2.34
CA GLU A 47 6.90 -3.60 3.43
C GLU A 47 7.19 -2.78 4.69
N GLU A 48 7.75 -1.57 4.57
CA GLU A 48 7.97 -0.68 5.71
C GLU A 48 6.66 -0.18 6.33
N ILE A 49 5.66 0.17 5.52
CA ILE A 49 4.34 0.61 5.98
C ILE A 49 3.65 -0.50 6.79
N LEU A 50 3.64 -1.73 6.27
CA LEU A 50 3.02 -2.87 6.95
C LEU A 50 3.83 -3.37 8.14
N GLY A 51 5.16 -3.44 8.00
CA GLY A 51 6.08 -3.90 9.03
C GLY A 51 6.07 -3.00 10.26
N ARG A 52 5.90 -1.68 10.07
CA ARG A 52 5.81 -0.70 11.17
C ARG A 52 4.39 -0.44 11.65
N LYS A 53 3.40 -1.18 11.14
CA LYS A 53 1.98 -1.07 11.48
C LYS A 53 1.47 0.37 11.31
N LEU A 54 1.83 1.01 10.20
CA LEU A 54 1.39 2.39 9.91
C LEU A 54 -0.07 2.45 9.47
N ILE A 55 -0.60 1.34 8.95
CA ILE A 55 -2.02 1.17 8.64
C ILE A 55 -2.62 0.05 9.50
N ALA A 56 -3.89 0.21 9.86
CA ALA A 56 -4.67 -0.78 10.58
C ALA A 56 -5.55 -1.53 9.57
N PHE A 57 -5.26 -2.79 9.34
CA PHE A 57 -5.93 -3.64 8.35
C PHE A 57 -6.19 -5.03 8.92
N VAL A 58 -7.08 -5.77 8.28
CA VAL A 58 -7.37 -7.16 8.63
C VAL A 58 -6.15 -8.06 8.39
N GLN A 59 -5.78 -8.86 9.39
CA GLN A 59 -4.73 -9.87 9.27
C GLN A 59 -5.32 -11.28 9.43
N GLU A 60 -5.65 -11.94 8.32
CA GLU A 60 -6.43 -13.20 8.36
C GLU A 60 -5.62 -14.48 8.64
N PHE A 61 -4.29 -14.51 8.46
CA PHE A 61 -3.53 -15.78 8.58
C PHE A 61 -2.17 -15.63 9.25
N VAL A 62 -1.21 -15.07 8.53
CA VAL A 62 0.16 -14.80 8.98
C VAL A 62 0.49 -13.42 8.45
N GLY A 63 0.67 -12.44 9.33
CA GLY A 63 1.22 -11.16 8.94
C GLY A 63 2.31 -10.70 9.90
N THR A 64 2.62 -9.41 9.87
CA THR A 64 3.79 -8.84 10.57
C THR A 64 3.63 -8.81 12.09
N ASP A 65 2.46 -9.19 12.60
CA ASP A 65 2.14 -9.16 14.02
C ASP A 65 1.74 -10.56 14.51
N PRO A 66 2.61 -11.28 15.24
CA PRO A 66 2.31 -12.63 15.72
C PRO A 66 1.11 -12.67 16.67
N GLU A 67 0.80 -11.53 17.32
CA GLU A 67 -0.30 -11.34 18.26
C GLU A 67 -1.58 -10.77 17.62
N ALA A 68 -1.55 -10.41 16.34
CA ALA A 68 -2.77 -9.96 15.67
C ALA A 68 -3.76 -11.12 15.58
N GLN A 69 -5.04 -10.77 15.67
CA GLN A 69 -6.15 -11.71 15.68
C GLN A 69 -6.16 -12.56 14.40
N LYS A 70 -5.60 -13.78 14.49
CA LYS A 70 -5.55 -14.73 13.38
C LYS A 70 -6.98 -15.11 13.00
N GLY A 71 -7.42 -14.66 11.83
CA GLY A 71 -8.67 -15.09 11.20
C GLY A 71 -9.91 -14.24 11.48
N ASN A 72 -9.81 -13.03 12.06
CA ASN A 72 -10.98 -12.15 12.29
C ASN A 72 -12.19 -12.86 12.96
N VAL A 73 -11.93 -13.88 13.77
CA VAL A 73 -12.96 -14.80 14.27
C VAL A 73 -13.90 -14.16 15.31
N ALA A 74 -13.59 -12.96 15.79
CA ALA A 74 -14.42 -12.18 16.70
C ALA A 74 -14.69 -10.79 16.09
N PRO A 75 -15.91 -10.25 16.24
CA PRO A 75 -16.26 -8.95 15.71
C PRO A 75 -15.41 -7.86 16.36
N LEU A 76 -14.92 -6.94 15.52
CA LEU A 76 -14.22 -5.75 15.98
C LEU A 76 -15.21 -4.60 16.20
N GLY A 77 -14.90 -3.73 17.16
CA GLY A 77 -15.67 -2.52 17.41
C GLY A 77 -15.65 -1.57 16.21
N PRO A 78 -16.61 -0.61 16.13
CA PRO A 78 -16.62 0.39 15.09
C PRO A 78 -15.30 1.18 15.07
N ARG A 79 -14.77 1.44 13.87
CA ARG A 79 -13.51 2.18 13.64
C ARG A 79 -12.25 1.55 14.22
N ALA A 80 -12.29 0.25 14.54
CA ALA A 80 -11.11 -0.50 15.02
C ALA A 80 -10.06 -0.75 13.92
N LEU A 81 -10.43 -0.62 12.64
CA LEU A 81 -9.56 -0.80 11.47
C LEU A 81 -9.73 0.37 10.49
N GLY A 82 -8.96 0.31 9.40
CA GLY A 82 -9.02 1.28 8.31
C GLY A 82 -8.35 2.59 8.67
N SER A 83 -8.69 3.62 7.90
CA SER A 83 -8.11 4.95 7.92
C SER A 83 -8.22 5.61 9.30
N HIS A 84 -9.34 5.41 10.01
CA HIS A 84 -9.55 5.97 11.34
C HIS A 84 -8.54 5.45 12.38
N ALA A 85 -8.19 4.16 12.31
CA ALA A 85 -7.25 3.52 13.24
C ALA A 85 -5.79 3.55 12.76
N SER A 86 -5.55 4.07 11.55
CA SER A 86 -4.22 4.04 10.91
C SER A 86 -3.35 5.22 11.35
N ARG A 87 -2.17 4.90 11.89
CA ARG A 87 -1.18 5.91 12.36
C ARG A 87 -0.73 6.85 11.24
N LEU A 88 -0.57 6.32 10.01
CA LEU A 88 -0.24 7.12 8.83
C LEU A 88 -1.26 8.23 8.59
N ILE A 89 -2.56 7.89 8.64
CA ILE A 89 -3.65 8.83 8.41
C ILE A 89 -3.73 9.85 9.53
N ALA A 90 -3.52 9.44 10.79
CA ALA A 90 -3.48 10.36 11.93
C ALA A 90 -2.37 11.40 11.76
N ILE A 91 -1.14 10.97 11.46
CA ILE A 91 0.02 11.87 11.24
C ILE A 91 -0.27 12.87 10.12
N LEU A 92 -0.79 12.40 8.97
CA LEU A 92 -1.05 13.29 7.84
C LEU A 92 -2.22 14.24 8.09
N ARG A 93 -3.21 13.83 8.90
CA ARG A 93 -4.33 14.69 9.31
C ARG A 93 -3.91 15.79 10.30
N GLU A 94 -3.00 15.46 11.23
CA GLU A 94 -2.44 16.43 12.18
C GLU A 94 -1.43 17.36 11.52
N GLY A 95 -0.83 16.92 10.41
CA GLY A 95 0.18 17.63 9.65
C GLY A 95 1.56 17.02 9.85
N HIS A 96 2.35 16.99 8.77
CA HIS A 96 3.71 16.45 8.80
C HIS A 96 4.66 17.39 8.05
N TYR A 97 5.24 18.34 8.80
CA TYR A 97 6.05 19.42 8.24
C TYR A 97 5.29 20.17 7.13
N GLU A 98 5.94 20.38 5.97
CA GLU A 98 5.39 21.10 4.82
C GLU A 98 4.57 20.19 3.88
N VAL A 99 4.34 18.92 4.23
CA VAL A 99 3.61 17.99 3.37
C VAL A 99 2.13 18.37 3.31
N ARG A 100 1.63 18.59 2.10
CA ARG A 100 0.21 18.84 1.82
C ARG A 100 -0.24 18.00 0.63
N LEU A 101 -1.12 17.05 0.89
CA LEU A 101 -1.77 16.28 -0.17
C LEU A 101 -2.91 17.11 -0.78
N SER A 102 -3.08 16.99 -2.09
CA SER A 102 -4.32 17.41 -2.75
C SER A 102 -5.49 16.55 -2.27
N GLU A 103 -6.72 17.04 -2.45
CA GLU A 103 -7.93 16.29 -2.09
C GLU A 103 -7.99 14.93 -2.79
N ALA A 104 -7.61 14.87 -4.07
CA ALA A 104 -7.58 13.62 -4.83
C ALA A 104 -6.56 12.62 -4.27
N GLU A 105 -5.35 13.08 -3.90
CA GLU A 105 -4.33 12.22 -3.27
C GLU A 105 -4.79 11.74 -1.89
N TRP A 106 -5.44 12.60 -1.11
CA TRP A 106 -5.99 12.25 0.19
C TRP A 106 -7.05 11.16 0.07
N VAL A 107 -8.03 11.33 -0.83
CA VAL A 107 -9.07 10.34 -1.09
C VAL A 107 -8.47 9.03 -1.58
N GLN A 108 -7.49 9.09 -2.49
CA GLN A 108 -6.80 7.92 -3.02
C GLN A 108 -6.07 7.12 -1.93
N LEU A 109 -5.34 7.82 -1.05
CA LEU A 109 -4.62 7.20 0.06
C LEU A 109 -5.57 6.57 1.09
N VAL A 110 -6.61 7.31 1.50
CA VAL A 110 -7.62 6.84 2.46
C VAL A 110 -8.38 5.64 1.89
N ALA A 111 -8.81 5.69 0.63
CA ALA A 111 -9.47 4.57 -0.03
C ALA A 111 -8.59 3.32 -0.09
N TRP A 112 -7.28 3.48 -0.32
CA TRP A 112 -6.34 2.36 -0.27
C TRP A 112 -6.25 1.74 1.12
N VAL A 113 -6.16 2.56 2.18
CA VAL A 113 -6.15 2.07 3.56
C VAL A 113 -7.45 1.33 3.89
N ASP A 114 -8.60 1.93 3.57
CA ASP A 114 -9.92 1.35 3.86
C ASP A 114 -10.24 0.09 3.04
N ALA A 115 -9.56 -0.09 1.90
CA ALA A 115 -9.59 -1.33 1.12
C ALA A 115 -8.68 -2.45 1.67
N ASN A 116 -8.19 -2.33 2.91
CA ASN A 116 -7.20 -3.22 3.55
C ASN A 116 -5.80 -3.17 2.91
N GLY A 117 -5.42 -2.04 2.31
CA GLY A 117 -4.08 -1.81 1.81
C GLY A 117 -3.59 -2.82 0.76
N PRO A 118 -4.36 -3.12 -0.31
CA PRO A 118 -3.93 -4.11 -1.30
C PRO A 118 -2.66 -3.65 -2.02
N TYR A 119 -1.73 -4.58 -2.27
CA TYR A 119 -0.58 -4.31 -3.14
C TYR A 119 -0.92 -4.50 -4.62
N TYR A 120 -1.42 -5.69 -4.96
CA TYR A 120 -1.74 -6.10 -6.32
C TYR A 120 -3.21 -5.83 -6.64
N GLY A 121 -3.47 -4.99 -7.64
CA GLY A 121 -4.81 -4.76 -8.17
C GLY A 121 -5.19 -5.74 -9.29
N SER A 122 -4.26 -6.61 -9.69
CA SER A 122 -4.50 -7.64 -10.70
C SER A 122 -4.29 -9.02 -10.10
N TYR A 123 -5.19 -9.94 -10.42
CA TYR A 123 -4.97 -11.37 -10.17
C TYR A 123 -4.13 -12.02 -11.28
N PHE A 124 -3.90 -11.33 -12.40
CA PHE A 124 -3.04 -11.79 -13.47
C PHE A 124 -1.57 -11.40 -13.25
N GLY A 125 -0.70 -12.15 -13.92
CA GLY A 125 0.71 -11.82 -14.07
C GLY A 125 1.62 -12.37 -12.98
N ARG A 126 2.92 -12.31 -13.27
CA ARG A 126 3.99 -12.79 -12.39
C ARG A 126 4.30 -11.76 -11.33
N ARG A 127 4.48 -12.22 -10.08
CA ARG A 127 4.65 -11.36 -8.90
C ARG A 127 6.09 -11.34 -8.37
N ASN A 128 6.76 -12.49 -8.41
CA ASN A 128 8.14 -12.60 -7.90
C ASN A 128 9.12 -11.83 -8.80
N VAL A 129 9.97 -11.01 -8.18
CA VAL A 129 10.94 -10.15 -8.88
C VAL A 129 11.89 -10.90 -9.82
N LYS A 130 12.13 -12.20 -9.61
CA LYS A 130 12.95 -13.02 -10.53
C LYS A 130 12.40 -13.09 -11.95
N TYR A 131 11.13 -12.72 -12.15
CA TYR A 131 10.46 -12.71 -13.44
C TYR A 131 10.26 -11.30 -14.01
N ARG A 132 10.96 -10.29 -13.47
CA ARG A 132 10.75 -8.88 -13.83
C ARG A 132 10.92 -8.57 -15.33
N ASP A 133 11.73 -9.37 -16.01
CA ASP A 133 12.04 -9.18 -17.43
C ASP A 133 11.04 -9.92 -18.36
N LEU A 134 9.99 -10.54 -17.81
CA LEU A 134 8.94 -11.22 -18.58
C LEU A 134 7.74 -10.29 -18.86
N PRO A 135 7.05 -10.44 -20.00
CA PRO A 135 6.02 -9.50 -20.46
C PRO A 135 4.83 -9.29 -19.52
N ASP A 136 4.50 -10.28 -18.69
CA ASP A 136 3.36 -10.24 -17.77
C ASP A 136 3.80 -10.02 -16.31
N PHE A 137 4.96 -9.43 -16.08
CA PHE A 137 5.39 -9.07 -14.74
C PHE A 137 4.55 -7.90 -14.20
N ARG A 138 3.75 -8.18 -13.17
CA ARG A 138 2.93 -7.22 -12.42
C ARG A 138 2.18 -6.21 -13.33
N PRO A 139 1.33 -6.69 -14.27
CA PRO A 139 0.64 -5.80 -15.21
C PRO A 139 -0.26 -4.81 -14.46
N PRO A 140 -0.27 -3.53 -14.85
CA PRO A 140 -1.23 -2.56 -14.32
C PRO A 140 -2.66 -3.07 -14.55
N PRO A 141 -3.55 -3.01 -13.55
CA PRO A 141 -4.91 -3.49 -13.73
C PRO A 141 -5.68 -2.57 -14.68
N THR A 142 -6.58 -3.16 -15.44
CA THR A 142 -7.59 -2.48 -16.27
C THR A 142 -8.98 -2.92 -15.83
N LEU A 143 -10.02 -2.19 -16.26
CA LEU A 143 -11.41 -2.60 -16.04
C LEU A 143 -11.69 -3.98 -16.66
N ASP A 144 -11.20 -4.22 -17.87
CA ASP A 144 -11.30 -5.51 -18.54
C ASP A 144 -10.64 -6.64 -17.75
N SER A 145 -9.45 -6.39 -17.17
CA SER A 145 -8.78 -7.37 -16.33
C SER A 145 -9.53 -7.68 -15.04
N ALA A 146 -10.31 -6.73 -14.52
CA ALA A 146 -11.17 -6.96 -13.36
C ALA A 146 -12.38 -7.87 -13.70
N TRP A 147 -12.67 -8.06 -14.99
CA TRP A 147 -13.80 -8.86 -15.48
C TRP A 147 -13.43 -10.24 -16.02
N GLY A 148 -12.20 -10.73 -15.84
CA GLY A 148 -11.83 -12.04 -16.39
C GLY A 148 -10.87 -11.98 -17.57
N LYS A 149 -10.67 -10.82 -18.20
CA LYS A 149 -9.92 -10.74 -19.47
C LYS A 149 -8.42 -10.59 -19.23
N ARG A 150 -7.61 -11.47 -19.81
CA ARG A 150 -6.15 -11.38 -19.69
C ARG A 150 -5.61 -10.10 -20.36
N PRO A 151 -4.67 -9.38 -19.73
CA PRO A 151 -4.13 -8.13 -20.27
C PRO A 151 -3.01 -8.33 -21.33
N TYR A 152 -2.75 -9.56 -21.78
CA TYR A 152 -1.70 -9.94 -22.72
C TYR A 152 -2.11 -11.15 -23.56
#